data_AF-A0A356E551-F1
#
_entry.id   AF-A0A356E551-F1
#
_cell.length_a   1.000
_cell.length_b   1.000
_cell.length_c   1.000
_cell.angle_alpha   90.00
_cell.angle_beta   90.00
_cell.angle_gamma   90.00
#
_symmetry.space_group_name_H-M   'P 1'
#
loop_
_entity.id
_entity.type
_entity.pdbx_description
1 polymer ?
#
loop_
_entity_poly.entity_id
_entity_poly.type
_entity_poly.pdbx_seq_one_letter_code
_entity_poly.pdbx_strand_id
1 'polypeptide(L)'
;MDSLLFFILDILKVPSVLVGLIALVGLIVQKKPFSDVVKGTIKTILGFIVLSGGATVLIGSLAPLGGMFEHAFNMQGIIPNNEAIVSLAVEKYGAVTALIMAFGMVANIIIARFTRLKFIFLTGHHTFYMACMIGIILTVIGFEGVQLVFVGALTLGLVMAFFPTIAHRYMKKITGSNDVGFGHFGTIGYILSGAIGQMVGKGSKSTEDMDLPKNLSFLRDSSISISLTMMVIYFILAIASGSEYVTSNFSNGQHYLVYATIQAITFAAGVFIILQGVRLILAEIVPAFSGFSEKLVPNAKPALDCPIVFPYAPNAVLIGFLSSFVGGIAGLALLGQLNWVLILPGVVPHFFCGATAGEFGNATG
;
A
#
# COMPACT_ATOMS: atom_id res chain seq x y z
N MET A 1 10.34 4.52 -32.27
CA MET A 1 11.05 4.64 -30.97
C MET A 1 10.04 4.73 -29.82
N ASP A 2 8.90 5.39 -30.05
CA ASP A 2 7.82 5.51 -29.05
C ASP A 2 7.24 4.17 -28.59
N SER A 3 6.95 3.23 -29.50
CA SER A 3 6.31 1.95 -29.12
C SER A 3 7.13 1.08 -28.16
N LEU A 4 8.46 1.05 -28.29
CA LEU A 4 9.32 0.28 -27.38
C LEU A 4 9.40 0.93 -25.99
N LEU A 5 9.50 2.26 -25.94
CA LEU A 5 9.48 2.99 -24.68
C LEU A 5 8.14 2.81 -23.98
N PHE A 6 7.02 2.94 -24.69
CA PHE A 6 5.69 2.67 -24.17
C PHE A 6 5.56 1.23 -23.62
N PHE A 7 6.04 0.23 -24.35
CA PHE A 7 6.03 -1.16 -23.90
C PHE A 7 6.83 -1.38 -22.61
N ILE A 8 8.05 -0.83 -22.52
CA ILE A 8 8.88 -0.91 -21.31
C ILE A 8 8.18 -0.21 -20.14
N LEU A 9 7.60 0.97 -20.37
CA LEU A 9 6.88 1.71 -19.35
C LEU A 9 5.66 0.94 -18.83
N ASP A 10 4.90 0.30 -19.71
CA ASP A 10 3.75 -0.49 -19.30
C ASP A 10 4.17 -1.70 -18.46
N ILE A 11 5.27 -2.36 -18.82
CA ILE A 11 5.88 -3.41 -17.98
C ILE A 11 6.23 -2.88 -16.58
N LEU A 12 6.87 -1.71 -16.49
CA LEU A 12 7.28 -1.13 -15.21
C LEU A 12 6.09 -0.62 -14.38
N LYS A 13 5.02 -0.16 -15.03
CA LYS A 13 3.79 0.33 -14.38
C LYS A 13 2.92 -0.77 -13.81
N VAL A 14 2.92 -1.96 -14.41
CA VAL A 14 2.13 -3.10 -13.95
C VAL A 14 2.95 -3.92 -12.94
N PRO A 15 2.69 -3.83 -11.62
CA PRO A 15 3.56 -4.43 -10.61
C PRO A 15 3.65 -5.96 -10.74
N SER A 16 2.55 -6.62 -11.10
CA SER A 16 2.53 -8.08 -11.30
C SER A 16 3.50 -8.53 -12.38
N VAL A 17 3.57 -7.80 -13.50
CA VAL A 17 4.48 -8.11 -14.62
C VAL A 17 5.92 -7.80 -14.24
N LEU A 18 6.19 -6.63 -13.66
CA LEU A 18 7.52 -6.25 -13.19
C LEU A 18 8.11 -7.30 -12.23
N VAL A 19 7.35 -7.70 -11.22
CA VAL A 19 7.83 -8.65 -10.22
C VAL A 19 7.93 -10.06 -10.80
N GLY A 20 7.03 -10.43 -11.73
CA GLY A 20 7.16 -11.66 -12.52
C GLY A 20 8.45 -11.73 -13.33
N LEU A 21 8.84 -10.64 -14.00
CA LEU A 21 10.10 -10.58 -14.76
C LEU A 21 11.33 -10.68 -13.86
N ILE A 22 11.29 -10.05 -12.68
CA ILE A 22 12.37 -10.18 -11.71
C ILE A 22 12.48 -11.62 -11.22
N ALA A 23 11.35 -12.27 -10.95
CA ALA A 23 11.34 -13.68 -10.57
C ALA A 23 11.89 -14.57 -11.69
N LEU A 24 11.48 -14.34 -12.94
CA LEU A 24 11.98 -15.02 -14.13
C LEU A 24 13.50 -14.92 -14.24
N VAL A 25 14.03 -13.68 -14.20
CA VAL A 25 15.48 -13.43 -14.27
C VAL A 25 16.19 -14.11 -13.10
N GLY A 26 15.68 -13.96 -11.88
CA GLY A 26 16.25 -14.58 -10.68
C GLY A 26 16.34 -16.10 -10.77
N LEU A 27 15.29 -16.77 -11.26
CA LEU A 27 15.25 -18.23 -11.40
C LEU A 27 16.15 -18.73 -12.56
N ILE A 28 16.22 -18.00 -13.67
CA ILE A 28 17.15 -18.30 -14.78
C ILE A 28 18.60 -18.18 -14.31
N VAL A 29 18.92 -17.12 -13.56
CA VAL A 29 20.26 -16.86 -13.01
C VAL A 29 20.70 -17.95 -12.04
N GLN A 30 19.75 -18.52 -11.28
CA GLN A 30 19.94 -19.70 -10.42
C GLN A 30 20.06 -21.01 -11.20
N LYS A 31 19.88 -21.00 -12.53
CA LYS A 31 19.87 -22.20 -13.38
C LYS A 31 18.82 -23.23 -12.92
N LYS A 32 17.65 -22.76 -12.47
CA LYS A 32 16.54 -23.65 -12.11
C LYS A 32 16.02 -24.39 -13.36
N PRO A 33 15.45 -25.60 -13.20
CA PRO A 33 14.80 -26.31 -14.29
C PRO A 33 13.75 -25.44 -14.98
N PHE A 34 13.57 -25.59 -16.29
CA PHE A 34 12.61 -24.80 -17.07
C PHE A 34 11.19 -24.83 -16.47
N SER A 35 10.74 -25.99 -15.99
CA SER A 35 9.45 -26.15 -15.30
C SER A 35 9.32 -25.25 -14.08
N ASP A 36 10.37 -25.13 -13.28
CA ASP A 36 10.38 -24.30 -12.06
C ASP A 36 10.45 -22.81 -12.41
N VAL A 37 11.21 -22.45 -13.44
CA VAL A 37 11.28 -21.07 -13.96
C VAL A 37 9.89 -20.60 -14.39
N VAL A 38 9.17 -21.41 -15.18
CA VAL A 38 7.81 -21.09 -15.65
C VAL A 38 6.84 -21.02 -14.47
N LYS A 39 6.85 -22.02 -13.58
CA LYS A 39 5.94 -22.07 -12.42
C LYS A 39 6.15 -20.87 -11.50
N GLY A 40 7.39 -20.57 -11.10
CA GLY A 40 7.69 -19.48 -10.18
C GLY A 40 7.35 -18.11 -10.77
N THR A 41 7.64 -17.91 -12.06
CA THR A 41 7.27 -16.68 -12.78
C THR A 41 5.75 -16.47 -12.80
N ILE A 42 4.99 -17.49 -13.24
CA ILE A 42 3.53 -17.39 -13.36
C ILE A 42 2.88 -17.24 -12.00
N LYS A 43 3.30 -18.01 -10.98
CA LYS A 43 2.75 -17.90 -9.63
C LYS A 43 3.04 -16.56 -8.97
N THR A 44 4.20 -15.97 -9.23
CA THR A 44 4.52 -14.61 -8.76
C THR A 44 3.54 -13.60 -9.36
N ILE A 45 3.34 -13.65 -10.68
CA ILE A 45 2.35 -12.79 -11.38
C ILE A 45 0.95 -13.02 -10.80
N LEU A 46 0.54 -14.28 -10.66
CA LEU A 46 -0.77 -14.67 -10.13
C LEU A 46 -0.98 -14.16 -8.70
N GLY A 47 0.02 -14.27 -7.83
CA GLY A 47 -0.03 -13.77 -6.45
C GLY A 47 -0.30 -12.27 -6.40
N PHE A 48 0.37 -11.49 -7.25
CA PHE A 48 0.09 -10.05 -7.37
C PHE A 48 -1.30 -9.77 -7.92
N ILE A 49 -1.78 -10.53 -8.91
CA ILE A 49 -3.14 -10.35 -9.44
C ILE A 49 -4.19 -10.66 -8.37
N VAL A 50 -4.01 -11.71 -7.57
CA VAL A 50 -4.88 -12.05 -6.45
C VAL A 50 -4.87 -10.93 -5.41
N LEU A 51 -3.69 -10.43 -5.03
CA LEU A 51 -3.55 -9.30 -4.10
C LEU A 51 -4.26 -8.05 -4.63
N SER A 52 -4.04 -7.67 -5.89
CA SER A 52 -4.70 -6.54 -6.53
C SER A 52 -6.22 -6.74 -6.63
N GLY A 53 -6.69 -7.96 -6.91
CA GLY A 53 -8.10 -8.29 -6.91
C GLY A 53 -8.75 -8.08 -5.54
N GLY A 54 -8.07 -8.51 -4.47
CA GLY A 54 -8.49 -8.24 -3.09
C GLY A 54 -8.52 -6.75 -2.76
N ALA A 55 -7.52 -5.99 -3.20
CA ALA A 55 -7.49 -4.54 -3.06
C ALA A 55 -8.65 -3.86 -3.80
N THR A 56 -8.98 -4.29 -5.03
CA THR A 56 -10.13 -3.77 -5.78
C THR A 56 -11.45 -4.03 -5.06
N VAL A 57 -11.67 -5.25 -4.55
CA VAL A 57 -12.85 -5.60 -3.75
C VAL A 57 -12.94 -4.71 -2.50
N LEU A 58 -11.81 -4.53 -1.82
CA LEU A 58 -11.73 -3.69 -0.62
C LEU A 58 -12.01 -2.21 -0.92
N ILE A 59 -11.35 -1.62 -1.92
CA ILE A 59 -11.55 -0.23 -2.33
C ILE A 59 -13.00 0.00 -2.77
N GLY A 60 -13.57 -0.95 -3.52
CA GLY A 60 -14.96 -0.91 -3.96
C GLY A 60 -15.95 -0.86 -2.80
N SER A 61 -15.63 -1.50 -1.66
CA SER A 61 -16.40 -1.31 -0.44
C SER A 61 -16.16 0.06 0.18
N LEU A 62 -14.90 0.46 0.40
CA LEU A 62 -14.59 1.72 1.10
C LEU A 62 -15.10 2.99 0.42
N ALA A 63 -15.18 3.03 -0.92
CA ALA A 63 -15.58 4.24 -1.66
C ALA A 63 -16.96 4.80 -1.24
N PRO A 64 -18.04 3.98 -1.16
CA PRO A 64 -19.33 4.39 -0.59
C PRO A 64 -19.28 5.05 0.78
N LEU A 65 -18.37 4.63 1.67
CA LEU A 65 -18.24 5.22 3.00
C LEU A 65 -17.80 6.68 2.94
N GLY A 66 -16.92 7.03 2.00
CA GLY A 66 -16.49 8.40 1.77
C GLY A 66 -17.67 9.31 1.43
N GLY A 67 -18.50 8.90 0.47
CA GLY A 67 -19.68 9.68 0.07
C GLY A 67 -20.76 9.75 1.15
N MET A 68 -20.98 8.67 1.91
CA MET A 68 -21.86 8.69 3.09
C MET A 68 -21.35 9.68 4.14
N PHE A 69 -20.05 9.66 4.44
CA PHE A 69 -19.44 10.56 5.41
C PHE A 69 -19.57 12.03 4.98
N GLU A 70 -19.28 12.35 3.72
CA GLU A 70 -19.44 13.70 3.17
C GLU A 70 -20.87 14.22 3.29
N HIS A 71 -21.85 13.39 2.92
CA HIS A 71 -23.26 13.75 2.98
C HIS A 71 -23.76 13.90 4.42
N ALA A 72 -23.48 12.92 5.28
CA ALA A 72 -23.97 12.90 6.66
C ALA A 72 -23.50 14.10 7.49
N PHE A 73 -22.30 14.62 7.20
CA PHE A 73 -21.71 15.71 7.97
C PHE A 73 -21.64 17.05 7.21
N ASN A 74 -22.22 17.13 6.01
CA ASN A 74 -22.24 18.33 5.15
C ASN A 74 -20.86 18.97 4.96
N MET A 75 -19.82 18.15 4.80
CA MET A 75 -18.45 18.66 4.72
C MET A 75 -18.06 18.95 3.27
N GLN A 76 -17.53 20.15 3.05
CA GLN A 76 -16.92 20.53 1.77
C GLN A 76 -15.40 20.65 1.98
N GLY A 77 -14.63 19.92 1.18
CA GLY A 77 -13.17 19.91 1.30
C GLY A 77 -12.50 19.12 0.19
N ILE A 78 -11.19 19.01 0.26
CA ILE A 78 -10.39 18.25 -0.69
C ILE A 78 -10.21 16.85 -0.13
N ILE A 79 -10.59 15.82 -0.92
CA ILE A 79 -10.26 14.43 -0.62
C ILE A 79 -8.88 14.13 -1.24
N PRO A 80 -7.84 13.82 -0.44
CA PRO A 80 -6.57 13.41 -0.98
C PRO A 80 -6.72 12.06 -1.69
N ASN A 81 -6.55 12.06 -3.00
CA ASN A 81 -6.60 10.85 -3.82
C ASN A 81 -5.43 10.89 -4.83
N ASN A 82 -4.49 9.95 -4.67
CA ASN A 82 -3.28 9.92 -5.49
C ASN A 82 -3.61 9.62 -6.96
N GLU A 83 -4.54 8.70 -7.20
CA GLU A 83 -4.97 8.29 -8.53
C GLU A 83 -5.56 9.47 -9.30
N ALA A 84 -6.45 10.24 -8.67
CA ALA A 84 -7.11 11.39 -9.29
C ALA A 84 -6.11 12.51 -9.60
N ILE A 85 -5.26 12.88 -8.63
CA ILE A 85 -4.29 13.96 -8.79
C ILE A 85 -3.22 13.58 -9.83
N VAL A 86 -2.69 12.35 -9.77
CA VAL A 86 -1.67 11.90 -10.73
C VAL A 86 -2.27 11.77 -12.13
N SER A 87 -3.52 11.31 -12.27
CA SER A 87 -4.17 11.22 -13.59
C SER A 87 -4.25 12.58 -14.28
N LEU A 88 -4.62 13.63 -13.54
CA LEU A 88 -4.63 15.01 -14.05
C LEU A 88 -3.22 15.50 -14.38
N ALA A 89 -2.23 15.18 -13.54
CA ALA A 89 -0.86 15.62 -13.75
C ALA A 89 -0.19 14.94 -14.97
N VAL A 90 -0.53 13.68 -15.25
CA VAL A 90 0.06 12.90 -16.35
C VAL A 90 -0.32 13.45 -17.72
N GLU A 91 -1.46 14.13 -17.87
CA GLU A 91 -1.82 14.83 -19.11
C GLU A 91 -0.74 15.85 -19.52
N LYS A 92 -0.13 16.51 -18.55
CA LYS A 92 0.91 17.53 -18.78
C LYS A 92 2.34 17.00 -18.60
N TYR A 93 2.57 16.10 -17.65
CA TYR A 93 3.90 15.66 -17.23
C TYR A 93 4.17 14.17 -17.48
N GLY A 94 3.33 13.50 -18.27
CA GLY A 94 3.37 12.05 -18.46
C GLY A 94 4.69 11.52 -19.02
N ALA A 95 5.24 12.19 -20.04
CA ALA A 95 6.51 11.79 -20.65
C ALA A 95 7.68 11.91 -19.66
N VAL A 96 7.77 13.03 -18.93
CA VAL A 96 8.79 13.24 -17.89
C VAL A 96 8.65 12.21 -16.77
N THR A 97 7.42 11.99 -16.29
CA THR A 97 7.10 11.01 -15.25
C THR A 97 7.59 9.62 -15.63
N ALA A 98 7.27 9.19 -16.85
CA ALA A 98 7.67 7.92 -17.40
C ALA A 98 9.21 7.75 -17.46
N LEU A 99 9.92 8.76 -17.97
CA LEU A 99 11.38 8.73 -18.05
C LEU A 99 12.03 8.70 -16.66
N ILE A 100 11.55 9.52 -15.72
CA ILE A 100 12.02 9.52 -14.33
C ILE A 100 11.79 8.14 -13.69
N MET A 101 10.64 7.51 -13.89
CA MET A 101 10.36 6.17 -13.37
C MET A 101 11.32 5.13 -13.95
N ALA A 102 11.49 5.10 -15.27
CA ALA A 102 12.34 4.12 -15.94
C ALA A 102 13.80 4.24 -15.51
N PHE A 103 14.37 5.45 -15.58
CA PHE A 103 15.75 5.69 -15.17
C PHE A 103 15.92 5.66 -13.64
N GLY A 104 14.88 5.96 -12.87
CA GLY A 104 14.87 5.86 -11.42
C GLY A 104 14.97 4.43 -10.92
N MET A 105 14.32 3.48 -11.59
CA MET A 105 14.50 2.04 -11.32
C MET A 105 15.95 1.60 -11.59
N VAL A 106 16.54 2.06 -12.70
CA VAL A 106 17.96 1.80 -13.00
C VAL A 106 18.86 2.40 -11.92
N ALA A 107 18.60 3.64 -11.50
CA ALA A 107 19.33 4.29 -10.41
C ALA A 107 19.18 3.52 -9.09
N ASN A 108 18.00 3.01 -8.75
CA ASN A 108 17.77 2.18 -7.57
C ASN A 108 18.64 0.90 -7.59
N ILE A 109 18.70 0.20 -8.72
CA ILE A 109 19.56 -0.99 -8.91
C ILE A 109 21.04 -0.64 -8.75
N ILE A 110 21.49 0.46 -9.38
CA ILE A 110 22.88 0.92 -9.28
C ILE A 110 23.24 1.26 -7.82
N ILE A 111 22.38 2.02 -7.14
CA ILE A 111 22.56 2.40 -5.74
C ILE A 111 22.63 1.14 -4.86
N ALA A 112 21.73 0.19 -5.05
CA ALA A 112 21.75 -1.05 -4.28
C ALA A 112 22.99 -1.91 -4.55
N ARG A 113 23.52 -1.88 -5.78
CA ARG A 113 24.72 -2.63 -6.15
C ARG A 113 25.96 -2.06 -5.46
N PHE A 114 26.17 -0.75 -5.55
CA PHE A 114 27.44 -0.12 -5.16
C PHE A 114 27.44 0.49 -3.76
N THR A 115 26.28 0.63 -3.10
CA THR A 115 26.17 1.22 -1.75
C THR A 115 25.70 0.20 -0.70
N ARG A 116 25.53 0.66 0.54
CA ARG A 116 24.94 -0.13 1.64
C ARG A 116 23.41 -0.19 1.61
N LEU A 117 22.76 0.56 0.72
CA LEU A 117 21.29 0.60 0.60
C LEU A 117 20.78 -0.58 -0.22
N LYS A 118 20.66 -1.76 0.37
CA LYS A 118 20.47 -3.04 -0.33
C LYS A 118 19.02 -3.37 -0.71
N PHE A 119 18.17 -2.38 -1.01
CA PHE A 119 16.77 -2.63 -1.34
C PHE A 119 16.44 -2.26 -2.78
N ILE A 120 15.76 -3.17 -3.46
CA ILE A 120 15.14 -2.91 -4.75
C ILE A 120 13.65 -2.71 -4.54
N PHE A 121 13.15 -1.54 -4.93
CA PHE A 121 11.78 -1.13 -4.65
C PHE A 121 10.84 -1.58 -5.77
N LEU A 122 9.90 -2.46 -5.44
CA LEU A 122 9.09 -3.19 -6.41
C LEU A 122 7.63 -2.73 -6.50
N THR A 123 7.29 -1.63 -5.84
CA THR A 123 5.93 -1.08 -5.85
C THR A 123 5.74 -0.11 -7.01
N GLY A 124 5.50 -0.65 -8.22
CA GLY A 124 5.50 0.10 -9.48
C GLY A 124 4.55 1.30 -9.51
N HIS A 125 3.31 1.15 -9.02
CA HIS A 125 2.33 2.25 -9.02
C HIS A 125 2.74 3.41 -8.10
N HIS A 126 3.25 3.12 -6.90
CA HIS A 126 3.83 4.15 -6.03
C HIS A 126 5.07 4.80 -6.64
N THR A 127 5.94 4.01 -7.30
CA THR A 127 7.10 4.55 -8.03
C THR A 127 6.64 5.54 -9.11
N PHE A 128 5.57 5.23 -9.82
CA PHE A 128 4.98 6.12 -10.82
C PHE A 128 4.44 7.42 -10.19
N TYR A 129 3.72 7.34 -9.06
CA TYR A 129 3.22 8.52 -8.34
C TYR A 129 4.35 9.41 -7.85
N MET A 130 5.39 8.81 -7.26
CA MET A 130 6.57 9.53 -6.77
C MET A 130 7.38 10.14 -7.92
N ALA A 131 7.52 9.42 -9.03
CA ALA A 131 8.14 9.95 -10.26
C ALA A 131 7.39 11.18 -10.78
N CYS A 132 6.05 11.14 -10.75
CA CYS A 132 5.21 12.24 -11.18
C CYS A 132 5.40 13.46 -10.26
N MET A 133 5.31 13.25 -8.95
CA MET A 133 5.50 14.32 -7.96
C MET A 133 6.90 14.96 -8.08
N ILE A 134 7.96 14.15 -8.17
CA ILE A 134 9.33 14.65 -8.37
C ILE A 134 9.43 15.43 -9.68
N GLY A 135 8.87 14.90 -10.77
CA GLY A 135 8.87 15.56 -12.08
C GLY A 135 8.19 16.93 -12.05
N ILE A 136 7.03 17.04 -11.40
CA ILE A 136 6.30 18.30 -11.23
C ILE A 136 7.14 19.29 -10.42
N ILE A 137 7.64 18.87 -9.25
CA ILE A 137 8.43 19.75 -8.36
C ILE A 137 9.65 20.30 -9.11
N LEU A 138 10.41 19.42 -9.79
CA LEU A 138 11.60 19.81 -10.53
C LEU A 138 11.26 20.75 -11.71
N THR A 139 10.15 20.50 -12.42
CA THR A 139 9.71 21.38 -13.50
C THR A 139 9.33 22.76 -12.98
N VAL A 140 8.62 22.84 -11.85
CA VAL A 140 8.20 24.11 -11.23
C VAL A 140 9.40 24.94 -10.78
N ILE A 141 10.48 24.31 -10.30
CA ILE A 141 11.72 25.01 -9.94
C ILE A 141 12.62 25.32 -11.14
N GLY A 142 12.19 25.03 -12.38
CA GLY A 142 12.85 25.43 -13.62
C GLY A 142 13.79 24.40 -14.25
N PHE A 143 13.75 23.12 -13.84
CA PHE A 143 14.52 22.08 -14.52
C PHE A 143 13.80 21.63 -15.80
N GLU A 144 14.57 21.46 -16.88
CA GLU A 144 14.04 21.05 -18.17
C GLU A 144 14.87 19.92 -18.81
N GLY A 145 14.29 19.27 -19.82
CA GLY A 145 14.96 18.31 -20.68
C GLY A 145 15.73 17.21 -19.94
N VAL A 146 16.99 17.02 -20.31
CA VAL A 146 17.85 15.96 -19.76
C VAL A 146 18.14 16.17 -18.28
N GLN A 147 18.33 17.42 -17.84
CA GLN A 147 18.65 17.74 -16.45
C GLN A 147 17.49 17.36 -15.51
N LEU A 148 16.26 17.65 -15.93
CA LEU A 148 15.04 17.26 -15.23
C LEU A 148 14.95 15.74 -15.02
N VAL A 149 15.13 14.97 -16.10
CA VAL A 149 15.06 13.51 -16.06
C VAL A 149 16.20 12.92 -15.23
N PHE A 150 17.42 13.42 -15.40
CA PHE A 150 18.60 12.92 -14.69
C PHE A 150 18.48 13.12 -13.18
N VAL A 151 18.17 14.34 -12.74
CA VAL A 151 18.03 14.65 -11.32
C VAL A 151 16.81 13.97 -10.73
N GLY A 152 15.70 13.91 -11.46
CA GLY A 152 14.50 13.19 -11.04
C GLY A 152 14.75 11.70 -10.85
N ALA A 153 15.42 11.05 -11.80
CA ALA A 153 15.76 9.63 -11.74
C ALA A 153 16.70 9.30 -10.57
N LEU A 154 17.75 10.10 -10.36
CA LEU A 154 18.66 9.90 -9.22
C LEU A 154 17.94 10.10 -7.89
N THR A 155 17.09 11.13 -7.78
CA THR A 155 16.29 11.40 -6.59
C THR A 155 15.36 10.21 -6.31
N LEU A 156 14.62 9.75 -7.32
CA LEU A 156 13.72 8.62 -7.21
C LEU A 156 14.44 7.34 -6.81
N GLY A 157 15.55 7.01 -7.48
CA GLY A 157 16.34 5.81 -7.18
C GLY A 157 16.92 5.82 -5.77
N LEU A 158 17.32 7.01 -5.28
CA LEU A 158 17.79 7.20 -3.91
C LEU A 158 16.67 6.96 -2.89
N VAL A 159 15.51 7.58 -3.05
CA VAL A 159 14.40 7.40 -2.11
C VAL A 159 13.86 5.97 -2.11
N MET A 160 13.85 5.30 -3.28
CA MET A 160 13.52 3.89 -3.43
C MET A 160 14.47 2.96 -2.64
N ALA A 161 15.75 3.33 -2.48
CA ALA A 161 16.70 2.55 -1.69
C ALA A 161 16.70 2.95 -0.20
N PHE A 162 16.52 4.24 0.07
CA PHE A 162 16.61 4.85 1.40
C PHE A 162 15.42 4.48 2.29
N PHE A 163 14.18 4.66 1.82
CA PHE A 163 12.99 4.41 2.64
C PHE A 163 12.90 2.96 3.15
N PRO A 164 13.07 1.93 2.31
CA PRO A 164 13.10 0.56 2.81
C PRO A 164 14.22 0.33 3.83
N THR A 165 15.37 0.99 3.67
CA THR A 165 16.50 0.86 4.59
C THR A 165 16.15 1.35 6.00
N ILE A 166 15.50 2.51 6.12
CA ILE A 166 15.12 3.06 7.43
C ILE A 166 13.95 2.29 8.05
N ALA A 167 13.05 1.75 7.24
CA ALA A 167 11.94 0.90 7.69
C ALA A 167 12.40 -0.48 8.17
N HIS A 168 13.57 -0.95 7.70
CA HIS A 168 13.96 -2.36 7.79
C HIS A 168 14.06 -2.91 9.21
N ARG A 169 14.45 -2.08 10.19
CA ARG A 169 14.50 -2.51 11.60
C ARG A 169 13.13 -2.92 12.14
N TYR A 170 12.06 -2.27 11.69
CA TYR A 170 10.69 -2.57 12.07
C TYR A 170 10.17 -3.76 11.25
N MET A 171 10.49 -3.80 9.95
CA MET A 171 10.16 -4.97 9.12
C MET A 171 10.67 -6.27 9.70
N LYS A 172 11.92 -6.33 10.14
CA LYS A 172 12.46 -7.54 10.78
C LYS A 172 11.69 -7.98 12.03
N LYS A 173 11.11 -7.02 12.78
CA LYS A 173 10.29 -7.33 13.96
C LYS A 173 8.91 -7.86 13.55
N ILE A 174 8.30 -7.25 12.53
CA ILE A 174 7.00 -7.68 11.99
C ILE A 174 7.12 -9.07 11.36
N THR A 175 8.10 -9.27 10.48
CA THR A 175 8.19 -10.49 9.66
C THR A 175 8.89 -11.64 10.37
N GLY A 176 9.67 -11.35 11.43
CA GLY A 176 10.58 -12.32 12.05
C GLY A 176 11.72 -12.78 11.15
N SER A 177 11.91 -12.16 9.97
CA SER A 177 12.92 -12.55 8.98
C SER A 177 13.68 -11.34 8.43
N ASN A 178 14.74 -11.61 7.66
CA ASN A 178 15.56 -10.57 7.03
C ASN A 178 15.44 -10.58 5.50
N ASP A 179 14.41 -11.21 4.95
CA ASP A 179 14.38 -11.58 3.53
C ASP A 179 13.65 -10.56 2.65
N VAL A 180 12.78 -9.74 3.25
CA VAL A 180 11.91 -8.79 2.53
C VAL A 180 11.98 -7.41 3.20
N GLY A 181 12.01 -6.36 2.38
CA GLY A 181 11.95 -4.97 2.79
C GLY A 181 10.57 -4.35 2.54
N PHE A 182 10.41 -3.10 2.97
CA PHE A 182 9.17 -2.36 2.85
C PHE A 182 9.27 -1.24 1.82
N GLY A 183 8.49 -1.32 0.75
CA GLY A 183 8.54 -0.47 -0.42
C GLY A 183 7.31 0.43 -0.55
N HIS A 184 7.14 1.42 0.33
CA HIS A 184 6.06 2.41 0.23
C HIS A 184 6.50 3.78 0.75
N PHE A 185 6.07 4.86 0.10
CA PHE A 185 6.60 6.22 0.38
C PHE A 185 6.04 6.89 1.63
N GLY A 186 4.98 6.35 2.24
CA GLY A 186 4.50 6.70 3.58
C GLY A 186 5.41 6.26 4.75
N THR A 187 6.60 5.71 4.45
CA THR A 187 7.51 5.06 5.41
C THR A 187 7.80 5.87 6.68
N ILE A 188 7.95 7.19 6.59
CA ILE A 188 8.24 8.04 7.76
C ILE A 188 7.12 7.92 8.81
N GLY A 189 5.86 7.94 8.38
CA GLY A 189 4.72 7.79 9.29
C GLY A 189 4.69 6.43 9.96
N TYR A 190 5.06 5.37 9.25
CA TYR A 190 5.08 4.01 9.79
C TYR A 190 6.21 3.82 10.79
N ILE A 191 7.39 4.39 10.50
CA ILE A 191 8.52 4.42 11.45
C ILE A 191 8.16 5.21 12.70
N LEU A 192 7.47 6.34 12.54
CA LEU A 192 6.99 7.12 13.69
C LEU A 192 6.02 6.30 14.54
N SER A 193 5.08 5.57 13.93
CA SER A 193 4.18 4.67 14.65
C SER A 193 4.95 3.60 15.43
N GLY A 194 5.92 2.92 14.80
CA GLY A 194 6.77 1.96 15.49
C GLY A 194 7.69 2.57 16.55
N ALA A 195 8.12 3.82 16.40
CA ALA A 195 8.86 4.53 17.44
C ALA A 195 7.97 4.84 18.64
N ILE A 196 6.74 5.30 18.41
CA ILE A 196 5.75 5.55 19.45
C ILE A 196 5.39 4.24 20.17
N GLY A 197 5.10 3.15 19.45
CA GLY A 197 4.83 1.83 20.03
C GLY A 197 5.99 1.38 20.94
N GLN A 198 7.23 1.51 20.48
CA GLN A 198 8.40 1.21 21.32
C GLN A 198 8.49 2.07 22.59
N MET A 199 8.06 3.34 22.53
CA MET A 199 8.10 4.25 23.67
C MET A 199 6.96 3.99 24.67
N VAL A 200 5.75 3.71 24.19
CA VAL A 200 4.54 3.65 25.03
C VAL A 200 4.10 2.23 25.39
N GLY A 201 4.35 1.25 24.51
CA GLY A 201 3.85 -0.11 24.68
C GLY A 201 4.59 -0.93 25.75
N LYS A 202 5.84 -0.56 26.08
CA LYS A 202 6.61 -1.15 27.21
C LYS A 202 6.64 -2.68 27.22
N GLY A 203 6.73 -3.31 26.04
CA GLY A 203 6.71 -4.78 25.92
C GLY A 203 5.32 -5.40 26.02
N SER A 204 4.27 -4.65 25.70
CA SER A 204 2.91 -5.15 25.52
C SER A 204 2.87 -6.33 24.56
N LYS A 205 1.90 -7.22 24.77
CA LYS A 205 1.63 -8.30 23.85
C LYS A 205 1.03 -7.76 22.56
N SER A 206 1.18 -8.52 21.48
CA SER A 206 0.54 -8.23 20.20
C SER A 206 -0.99 -8.21 20.37
N THR A 207 -1.67 -7.43 19.54
CA THR A 207 -3.13 -7.48 19.38
C THR A 207 -3.62 -8.89 19.00
N GLU A 208 -2.76 -9.70 18.39
CA GLU A 208 -3.08 -11.10 18.05
C GLU A 208 -3.10 -12.03 19.28
N ASP A 209 -2.48 -11.62 20.39
CA ASP A 209 -2.40 -12.41 21.63
C ASP A 209 -3.48 -12.00 22.65
N MET A 210 -4.49 -11.25 22.22
CA MET A 210 -5.55 -10.77 23.11
C MET A 210 -6.44 -11.93 23.62
N ASP A 211 -6.48 -12.10 24.94
CA ASP A 211 -7.33 -13.09 25.60
C ASP A 211 -8.79 -12.60 25.65
N LEU A 212 -9.59 -13.03 24.69
CA LEU A 212 -11.03 -12.78 24.67
C LEU A 212 -11.82 -13.80 25.54
N PRO A 213 -12.88 -13.35 26.24
CA PRO A 213 -13.75 -14.26 26.99
C PRO A 213 -14.45 -15.25 26.05
N LYS A 214 -14.83 -16.43 26.57
CA LYS A 214 -15.32 -17.57 25.75
C LYS A 214 -16.47 -17.21 24.82
N ASN A 215 -17.38 -16.33 25.25
CA ASN A 215 -18.53 -15.86 24.46
C ASN A 215 -18.15 -14.91 23.31
N LEU A 216 -16.94 -14.35 23.31
CA LEU A 216 -16.38 -13.50 22.25
C LEU A 216 -15.26 -14.20 21.47
N SER A 217 -15.06 -15.50 21.69
CA SER A 217 -13.97 -16.27 21.06
C SER A 217 -14.03 -16.29 19.53
N PHE A 218 -15.21 -16.09 18.93
CA PHE A 218 -15.37 -15.96 17.48
C PHE A 218 -14.67 -14.71 16.91
N LEU A 219 -14.44 -13.66 17.73
CA LEU A 219 -13.66 -12.47 17.32
C LEU A 219 -12.16 -12.76 17.20
N ARG A 220 -11.69 -13.96 17.58
CA ARG A 220 -10.33 -14.41 17.27
C ARG A 220 -10.16 -14.74 15.78
N ASP A 221 -11.25 -15.02 15.07
CA ASP A 221 -11.21 -15.07 13.62
C ASP A 221 -11.20 -13.63 13.09
N SER A 222 -10.06 -13.24 12.52
CA SER A 222 -9.87 -11.89 11.99
C SER A 222 -10.90 -11.52 10.92
N SER A 223 -11.38 -12.47 10.12
CA SER A 223 -12.40 -12.21 9.10
C SER A 223 -13.73 -11.84 9.75
N ILE A 224 -14.10 -12.52 10.83
CA ILE A 224 -15.32 -12.23 11.60
C ILE A 224 -15.18 -10.89 12.33
N SER A 225 -14.06 -10.68 13.01
CA SER A 225 -13.77 -9.44 13.74
C SER A 225 -13.81 -8.19 12.84
N ILE A 226 -13.16 -8.28 11.68
CA ILE A 226 -13.15 -7.22 10.67
C ILE A 226 -14.56 -6.97 10.12
N SER A 227 -15.30 -8.03 9.78
CA SER A 227 -16.67 -7.90 9.26
C SER A 227 -17.59 -7.17 10.24
N LEU A 228 -17.57 -7.58 11.51
CA LEU A 228 -18.43 -6.99 12.54
C LEU A 228 -18.07 -5.55 12.83
N THR A 229 -16.78 -5.24 12.90
CA THR A 229 -16.30 -3.86 13.12
C THR A 229 -16.71 -2.94 11.97
N MET A 230 -16.52 -3.39 10.72
CA MET A 230 -16.96 -2.63 9.56
C MET A 230 -18.47 -2.50 9.47
N MET A 231 -19.22 -3.51 9.91
CA MET A 231 -20.68 -3.45 9.93
C MET A 231 -21.17 -2.34 10.86
N VAL A 232 -20.54 -2.17 12.03
CA VAL A 232 -20.84 -1.05 12.93
C VAL A 232 -20.59 0.30 12.24
N ILE A 233 -19.46 0.46 11.56
CA ILE A 233 -19.10 1.71 10.86
C ILE A 233 -20.08 2.00 9.74
N TYR A 234 -20.37 1.01 8.90
CA TYR A 234 -21.34 1.13 7.82
C TYR A 234 -22.73 1.47 8.33
N PHE A 235 -23.18 0.86 9.42
CA PHE A 235 -24.48 1.17 10.00
C PHE A 235 -24.54 2.60 10.51
N ILE A 236 -23.53 3.06 11.24
CA ILE A 236 -23.46 4.44 11.73
C ILE A 236 -23.57 5.42 10.55
N LEU A 237 -22.76 5.23 9.51
CA LEU A 237 -22.72 6.13 8.37
C LEU A 237 -23.97 6.04 7.49
N ALA A 238 -24.49 4.84 7.26
CA ALA A 238 -25.70 4.65 6.47
C ALA A 238 -26.95 5.21 7.17
N ILE A 239 -27.03 5.09 8.51
CA ILE A 239 -28.11 5.70 9.30
C ILE A 239 -27.95 7.23 9.31
N ALA A 240 -26.75 7.74 9.56
CA ALA A 240 -26.49 9.18 9.60
C ALA A 240 -26.73 9.87 8.24
N SER A 241 -26.47 9.17 7.14
CA SER A 241 -26.71 9.68 5.79
C SER A 241 -28.19 9.65 5.38
N GLY A 242 -29.03 8.90 6.10
CA GLY A 242 -30.43 8.69 5.74
C GLY A 242 -30.64 7.60 4.68
N SER A 243 -31.76 6.89 4.80
CA SER A 243 -32.10 5.74 3.95
C SER A 243 -32.24 6.12 2.48
N GLU A 244 -32.88 7.24 2.17
CA GLU A 244 -33.13 7.69 0.79
C GLU A 244 -31.83 7.99 0.04
N TYR A 245 -30.88 8.65 0.70
CA TYR A 245 -29.59 8.98 0.10
C TYR A 245 -28.81 7.72 -0.24
N VAL A 246 -28.69 6.78 0.71
CA VAL A 246 -27.97 5.52 0.48
C VAL A 246 -28.65 4.69 -0.60
N THR A 247 -29.99 4.64 -0.59
CA THR A 247 -30.74 3.82 -1.54
C THR A 247 -30.63 4.33 -2.98
N SER A 248 -30.65 5.65 -3.16
CA SER A 248 -30.60 6.29 -4.47
C SER A 248 -29.18 6.35 -5.06
N ASN A 249 -28.14 6.50 -4.21
CA ASN A 249 -26.78 6.78 -4.69
C ASN A 249 -25.84 5.57 -4.66
N PHE A 250 -26.09 4.57 -3.80
CA PHE A 250 -25.13 3.48 -3.58
C PHE A 250 -25.74 2.08 -3.69
N SER A 251 -26.94 1.88 -3.15
CA SER A 251 -27.49 0.54 -3.03
C SER A 251 -28.23 0.04 -4.27
N ASN A 252 -28.38 0.88 -5.30
CA ASN A 252 -29.15 0.58 -6.52
C ASN A 252 -30.58 0.08 -6.20
N GLY A 253 -31.27 0.75 -5.27
CA GLY A 253 -32.64 0.39 -4.87
C GLY A 253 -32.73 -0.68 -3.76
N GLN A 254 -31.62 -1.28 -3.32
CA GLN A 254 -31.61 -2.20 -2.18
C GLN A 254 -31.85 -1.46 -0.85
N HIS A 255 -32.43 -2.14 0.15
CA HIS A 255 -32.56 -1.56 1.50
C HIS A 255 -31.19 -1.17 2.09
N TYR A 256 -31.07 0.07 2.57
CA TYR A 256 -29.79 0.67 2.97
C TYR A 256 -29.02 -0.13 4.03
N LEU A 257 -29.69 -0.71 5.04
CA LEU A 257 -29.02 -1.57 6.03
C LEU A 257 -28.57 -2.91 5.47
N VAL A 258 -29.28 -3.47 4.48
CA VAL A 258 -28.85 -4.72 3.82
C VAL A 258 -27.60 -4.43 3.00
N TYR A 259 -27.60 -3.32 2.25
CA TYR A 259 -26.43 -2.84 1.54
C TYR A 259 -25.23 -2.64 2.47
N ALA A 260 -25.45 -1.95 3.60
CA ALA A 260 -24.44 -1.70 4.61
C ALA A 260 -23.82 -3.01 5.17
N THR A 261 -24.64 -4.02 5.46
CA THR A 261 -24.17 -5.35 5.87
C THR A 261 -23.33 -6.03 4.80
N ILE A 262 -23.79 -6.02 3.54
CA ILE A 262 -23.07 -6.64 2.42
C ILE A 262 -21.72 -5.96 2.23
N GLN A 263 -21.68 -4.62 2.22
CA GLN A 263 -20.44 -3.89 2.03
C GLN A 263 -19.42 -4.11 3.15
N ALA A 264 -19.87 -4.22 4.41
CA ALA A 264 -19.00 -4.58 5.53
C ALA A 264 -18.37 -5.96 5.38
N ILE A 265 -19.15 -6.95 4.93
CA ILE A 265 -18.64 -8.30 4.64
C ILE A 265 -17.73 -8.30 3.40
N THR A 266 -18.08 -7.53 2.37
CA THR A 266 -17.25 -7.35 1.16
C THR A 266 -15.89 -6.77 1.52
N PHE A 267 -15.83 -5.82 2.45
CA PHE A 267 -14.56 -5.30 2.96
C PHE A 267 -13.70 -6.41 3.57
N ALA A 268 -14.29 -7.20 4.49
CA ALA A 268 -13.58 -8.31 5.13
C ALA A 268 -13.12 -9.37 4.12
N ALA A 269 -13.95 -9.67 3.11
CA ALA A 269 -13.58 -10.55 2.00
C ALA A 269 -12.40 -9.99 1.20
N GLY A 270 -12.38 -8.69 0.92
CA GLY A 270 -11.25 -8.00 0.29
C GLY A 270 -9.96 -8.15 1.10
N VAL A 271 -10.01 -7.92 2.42
CA VAL A 271 -8.87 -8.16 3.32
C VAL A 271 -8.42 -9.62 3.25
N PHE A 272 -9.34 -10.58 3.36
CA PHE A 272 -9.02 -12.00 3.29
C PHE A 272 -8.29 -12.37 1.99
N ILE A 273 -8.76 -11.88 0.84
CA ILE A 273 -8.12 -12.11 -0.46
C ILE A 273 -6.71 -11.50 -0.49
N ILE A 274 -6.53 -10.28 0.03
CA ILE A 274 -5.21 -9.65 0.17
C ILE A 274 -4.27 -10.56 0.98
N LEU A 275 -4.73 -11.06 2.14
CA LEU A 275 -3.90 -11.92 2.99
C LEU A 275 -3.44 -13.19 2.25
N GLN A 276 -4.31 -13.82 1.44
CA GLN A 276 -3.94 -14.97 0.63
C GLN A 276 -2.97 -14.60 -0.50
N GLY A 277 -3.21 -13.49 -1.19
CA GLY A 277 -2.33 -12.99 -2.26
C GLY A 277 -0.92 -12.73 -1.75
N VAL A 278 -0.80 -12.09 -0.58
CA VAL A 278 0.50 -11.80 0.06
C VAL A 278 1.29 -13.08 0.35
N ARG A 279 0.64 -14.11 0.91
CA ARG A 279 1.28 -15.40 1.21
C ARG A 279 1.83 -16.06 -0.07
N LEU A 280 1.06 -16.03 -1.16
CA LEU A 280 1.49 -16.56 -2.45
C LEU A 280 2.69 -15.79 -3.02
N ILE A 281 2.67 -14.46 -2.91
CA ILE A 281 3.78 -13.61 -3.37
C ILE A 281 5.06 -13.93 -2.59
N LEU A 282 5.00 -13.95 -1.26
CA LEU A 282 6.16 -14.20 -0.40
C LEU A 282 6.83 -15.55 -0.69
N ALA A 283 6.01 -16.59 -0.92
CA ALA A 283 6.50 -17.93 -1.20
C ALA A 283 7.33 -18.02 -2.49
N GLU A 284 7.06 -17.18 -3.49
CA GLU A 284 7.72 -17.25 -4.80
C GLU A 284 8.78 -16.14 -4.97
N ILE A 285 8.54 -14.94 -4.44
CA ILE A 285 9.44 -13.81 -4.62
C ILE A 285 10.72 -13.97 -3.82
N VAL A 286 10.66 -14.48 -2.58
CA VAL A 286 11.84 -14.62 -1.73
C VAL A 286 12.87 -15.57 -2.36
N PRO A 287 12.50 -16.82 -2.76
CA PRO A 287 13.45 -17.70 -3.44
C PRO A 287 13.96 -17.14 -4.77
N ALA A 288 13.10 -16.47 -5.54
CA ALA A 288 13.52 -15.93 -6.84
C ALA A 288 14.52 -14.78 -6.68
N PHE A 289 14.33 -13.94 -5.65
CA PHE A 289 15.21 -12.80 -5.38
C PHE A 289 16.59 -13.20 -4.87
N SER A 290 16.75 -14.36 -4.24
CA SER A 290 18.07 -14.89 -3.87
C SER A 290 19.00 -14.99 -5.09
N GLY A 291 18.49 -15.45 -6.23
CA GLY A 291 19.24 -15.50 -7.48
C GLY A 291 19.69 -14.14 -8.00
N PHE A 292 18.78 -13.17 -7.92
CA PHE A 292 19.09 -11.78 -8.27
C PHE A 292 20.18 -11.21 -7.34
N SER A 293 20.06 -11.49 -6.03
CA SER A 293 21.00 -11.05 -5.00
C SER A 293 22.38 -11.68 -5.16
N GLU A 294 22.47 -12.97 -5.50
CA GLU A 294 23.74 -13.68 -5.62
C GLU A 294 24.60 -13.24 -6.82
N LYS A 295 23.99 -12.85 -7.96
CA LYS A 295 24.74 -12.56 -9.19
C LYS A 295 24.64 -11.13 -9.71
N LEU A 296 23.53 -10.43 -9.48
CA LEU A 296 23.30 -9.09 -10.05
C LEU A 296 23.52 -7.99 -9.02
N VAL A 297 22.99 -8.14 -7.81
CA VAL A 297 23.09 -7.09 -6.77
C VAL A 297 23.36 -7.74 -5.42
N PRO A 298 24.64 -7.88 -5.01
CA PRO A 298 25.01 -8.58 -3.78
C PRO A 298 24.24 -8.09 -2.54
N ASN A 299 23.58 -9.02 -1.87
CA ASN A 299 22.79 -8.85 -0.65
C ASN A 299 21.49 -8.04 -0.81
N ALA A 300 21.05 -7.81 -2.05
CA ALA A 300 19.82 -7.11 -2.32
C ALA A 300 18.60 -7.86 -1.77
N LYS A 301 17.59 -7.10 -1.37
CA LYS A 301 16.30 -7.58 -0.89
C LYS A 301 15.16 -6.91 -1.68
N PRO A 302 14.09 -7.65 -1.99
CA PRO A 302 12.91 -7.05 -2.59
C PRO A 302 12.20 -6.20 -1.53
N ALA A 303 11.88 -4.96 -1.85
CA ALA A 303 11.03 -4.10 -1.04
C ALA A 303 9.63 -4.04 -1.66
N LEU A 304 8.65 -4.54 -0.92
CA LEU A 304 7.28 -4.78 -1.39
C LEU A 304 6.28 -3.83 -0.75
N ASP A 305 5.13 -3.70 -1.38
CA ASP A 305 4.10 -2.75 -1.01
C ASP A 305 3.48 -3.02 0.38
N CYS A 306 2.75 -2.03 0.89
CA CYS A 306 2.17 -1.99 2.21
C CYS A 306 1.39 -3.24 2.64
N PRO A 307 0.64 -3.97 1.79
CA PRO A 307 -0.11 -5.13 2.25
C PRO A 307 0.78 -6.30 2.66
N ILE A 308 2.08 -6.28 2.33
CA ILE A 308 3.03 -7.33 2.69
C ILE A 308 3.11 -7.57 4.20
N VAL A 309 2.78 -6.55 5.02
CA VAL A 309 2.79 -6.67 6.49
C VAL A 309 1.44 -7.13 7.07
N PHE A 310 0.34 -7.05 6.34
CA PHE A 310 -1.00 -7.33 6.89
C PHE A 310 -1.24 -8.77 7.38
N PRO A 311 -0.60 -9.82 6.82
CA PRO A 311 -0.79 -11.17 7.34
C PRO A 311 -0.13 -11.43 8.70
N TYR A 312 0.71 -10.52 9.20
CA TYR A 312 1.48 -10.74 10.42
C TYR A 312 0.68 -10.34 11.69
N ALA A 313 -0.15 -9.29 11.64
CA ALA A 313 -1.09 -8.96 12.72
C ALA A 313 -2.43 -8.42 12.18
N PRO A 314 -3.31 -9.28 11.62
CA PRO A 314 -4.57 -8.84 11.01
C PRO A 314 -5.49 -8.00 11.91
N ASN A 315 -5.47 -8.16 13.24
CA ASN A 315 -6.24 -7.26 14.12
C ASN A 315 -5.59 -5.87 14.24
N ALA A 316 -4.25 -5.78 14.17
CA ALA A 316 -3.53 -4.51 14.14
C ALA A 316 -3.83 -3.70 12.87
N VAL A 317 -4.07 -4.36 11.72
CA VAL A 317 -4.55 -3.72 10.48
C VAL A 317 -5.83 -2.91 10.77
N LEU A 318 -6.80 -3.54 11.43
CA LEU A 318 -8.09 -2.92 11.73
C LEU A 318 -7.94 -1.81 12.78
N ILE A 319 -7.25 -2.06 13.88
CA ILE A 319 -7.03 -1.06 14.94
C ILE A 319 -6.27 0.16 14.38
N GLY A 320 -5.26 -0.08 13.55
CA GLY A 320 -4.49 0.97 12.88
C GLY A 320 -5.35 1.79 11.92
N PHE A 321 -6.20 1.15 11.12
CA PHE A 321 -7.18 1.84 10.28
C PHE A 321 -8.09 2.75 11.11
N LEU A 322 -8.73 2.22 12.17
CA LEU A 322 -9.65 3.00 13.00
C LEU A 322 -8.96 4.17 13.69
N SER A 323 -7.77 3.93 14.25
CA SER A 323 -6.99 4.97 14.92
C SER A 323 -6.57 6.08 13.95
N SER A 324 -6.16 5.69 12.73
CA SER A 324 -5.83 6.61 11.65
C SER A 324 -7.05 7.42 11.21
N PHE A 325 -8.21 6.77 11.05
CA PHE A 325 -9.44 7.44 10.64
C PHE A 325 -9.95 8.43 11.70
N VAL A 326 -9.94 8.04 12.97
CA VAL A 326 -10.22 8.95 14.10
C VAL A 326 -9.23 10.11 14.13
N GLY A 327 -7.94 9.87 13.91
CA GLY A 327 -6.93 10.91 13.76
C GLY A 327 -7.23 11.86 12.60
N GLY A 328 -7.72 11.34 11.48
CA GLY A 328 -8.20 12.12 10.33
C GLY A 328 -9.39 13.02 10.68
N ILE A 329 -10.38 12.51 11.40
CA ILE A 329 -11.53 13.28 11.89
C ILE A 329 -11.09 14.37 12.85
N ALA A 330 -10.20 14.05 13.80
CA ALA A 330 -9.65 15.03 14.73
C ALA A 330 -8.85 16.12 13.99
N GLY A 331 -8.04 15.74 13.01
CA GLY A 331 -7.31 16.66 12.14
C GLY A 331 -8.25 17.58 11.36
N LEU A 332 -9.33 17.05 10.79
CA LEU A 332 -10.35 17.83 10.10
C LEU A 332 -11.01 18.85 11.04
N ALA A 333 -11.38 18.44 12.27
CA ALA A 333 -11.97 19.34 13.26
C ALA A 333 -11.01 20.48 13.63
N LEU A 334 -9.72 20.19 13.79
CA LEU A 334 -8.68 21.20 14.04
C LEU A 334 -8.54 22.17 12.86
N LEU A 335 -8.51 21.68 11.62
CA LEU A 335 -8.47 22.54 10.43
C LEU A 335 -9.69 23.45 10.34
N GLY A 336 -10.88 22.94 10.69
CA GLY A 336 -12.11 23.73 10.77
C GLY A 336 -12.04 24.84 11.81
N GLN A 337 -11.51 24.56 13.01
CA GLN A 337 -11.32 25.58 14.05
C GLN A 337 -10.32 26.67 13.63
N LEU A 338 -9.31 26.30 12.83
CA LEU A 338 -8.31 27.23 12.29
C LEU A 338 -8.79 27.99 11.03
N ASN A 339 -9.98 27.70 10.51
CA ASN A 339 -10.49 28.20 9.23
C ASN A 339 -9.52 27.93 8.05
N TRP A 340 -8.85 26.78 8.06
CA TRP A 340 -7.95 26.36 6.99
C TRP A 340 -8.69 25.50 5.96
N VAL A 341 -8.00 25.19 4.85
CA VAL A 341 -8.53 24.28 3.83
C VAL A 341 -8.83 22.93 4.47
N LEU A 342 -10.10 22.52 4.38
CA LEU A 342 -10.56 21.26 4.96
C LEU A 342 -10.06 20.09 4.10
N ILE A 343 -9.35 19.16 4.74
CA ILE A 343 -8.90 17.92 4.15
C ILE A 343 -9.80 16.81 4.67
N LEU A 344 -10.62 16.25 3.79
CA LEU A 344 -11.56 15.21 4.18
C LEU A 344 -10.81 13.88 4.36
N PRO A 345 -11.08 13.14 5.45
CA PRO A 345 -10.42 11.88 5.73
C PRO A 345 -10.82 10.82 4.70
N GLY A 346 -9.99 10.65 3.67
CA GLY A 346 -10.18 9.62 2.65
C GLY A 346 -10.06 8.22 3.27
N VAL A 347 -11.12 7.42 3.17
CA VAL A 347 -11.19 6.13 3.86
C VAL A 347 -10.12 5.15 3.34
N VAL A 348 -9.85 5.16 2.03
CA VAL A 348 -8.81 4.31 1.40
C VAL A 348 -7.40 4.64 1.91
N PRO A 349 -6.90 5.89 1.85
CA PRO A 349 -5.63 6.26 2.47
C PRO A 349 -5.55 5.91 3.96
N HIS A 350 -6.61 6.19 4.72
CA HIS A 350 -6.65 5.86 6.15
C HIS A 350 -6.58 4.36 6.40
N PHE A 351 -7.20 3.54 5.55
CA PHE A 351 -7.08 2.10 5.65
C PHE A 351 -5.65 1.65 5.37
N PHE A 352 -5.11 1.87 4.18
CA PHE A 352 -3.80 1.30 3.82
C PHE A 352 -2.67 1.89 4.69
N CYS A 353 -2.62 3.21 4.84
CA CYS A 353 -1.57 3.84 5.65
C CYS A 353 -1.77 3.60 7.15
N GLY A 354 -3.02 3.64 7.63
CA GLY A 354 -3.34 3.39 9.03
C GLY A 354 -3.09 1.94 9.43
N ALA A 355 -3.51 0.99 8.61
CA ALA A 355 -3.24 -0.43 8.84
C ALA A 355 -1.74 -0.72 8.91
N THR A 356 -0.95 -0.18 7.97
CA THR A 356 0.51 -0.32 8.01
C THR A 356 1.10 0.33 9.26
N ALA A 357 0.65 1.52 9.62
CA ALA A 357 1.10 2.16 10.86
C ALA A 357 0.75 1.30 12.08
N GLY A 358 -0.42 0.67 12.09
CA GLY A 358 -0.87 -0.28 13.12
C GLY A 358 0.07 -1.47 13.26
N GLU A 359 0.43 -2.12 12.14
CA GLU A 359 1.41 -3.22 12.11
C GLU A 359 2.77 -2.81 12.68
N PHE A 360 3.28 -1.65 12.28
CA PHE A 360 4.57 -1.13 12.77
C PHE A 360 4.53 -0.79 14.26
N GLY A 361 3.43 -0.21 14.74
CA GLY A 361 3.20 0.08 16.16
C GLY A 361 3.14 -1.21 16.98
N ASN A 362 2.22 -2.11 16.61
CA ASN A 362 1.96 -3.39 17.28
C ASN A 362 3.22 -4.27 17.38
N ALA A 363 4.05 -4.33 16.33
CA ALA A 363 5.30 -5.09 16.37
C ALA A 363 6.36 -4.52 17.34
N THR A 364 6.09 -3.37 17.95
CA THR A 364 7.03 -2.70 18.85
C THR A 364 6.47 -2.37 20.23
N GLY A 365 5.17 -2.54 20.44
CA GLY A 365 4.49 -2.17 21.66
C GLY A 365 3.09 -1.68 21.32
#